data_AF-E4KRJ0-F1
#
_entry.id   AF-E4KRJ0-F1
#
_cell.length_a   1.000
_cell.length_b   1.000
_cell.length_c   1.000
_cell.angle_alpha   90.00
_cell.angle_beta   90.00
_cell.angle_gamma   90.00
#
_symmetry.space_group_name_H-M   'P 1'
#
loop_
_entity.id
_entity.type
_entity.pdbx_description
1 polymer ?
#
loop_
_entity_poly.entity_id
_entity_poly.type
_entity_poly.pdbx_seq_one_letter_code
_entity_poly.pdbx_strand_id
1 'polypeptide(L)'
;MKGNNLLALHSLKEKYAGKVKLIYIDPPFNTEGDSFEYNDYFNHSTWLTFMKNRLEIAHTLLDSDGLIYIHLDFNEVHYLKILADEIFGRKNFLNEIIWCYQERETSKRFFNRKHDSILFYAKDKETDYTFNNELIREKYSEVTLKKFKYLDSEGRKYRLRTKDGKSDPAQEDDNTYRQYLDAQSGPLPRDWFMIPFLNQASSERVGFNTQKPEELIKKFILAGSNEGDIILDFFAGSGTTLSVAHKLNRKYIGIEQMDYIKDITVPRLFDVVNGIQTGISEDVNWQGGGSFVYAELMEKSKGYLDSVLEAENTDSLTQIYHLMLDNVDLDFRADLEAIQEMLNDGISLEDKKRLLVKVIDKNQLYYNYSEIDDANVRDLISDSDYAFNQSFYKEEEIDGQEDQ
;
A
#
# COMPACT_ATOMS: atom_id res chain seq x y z
N MET A 1 3.65 4.72 10.03
CA MET A 1 5.10 4.77 10.32
C MET A 1 5.78 5.58 9.24
N LYS A 2 6.63 6.54 9.61
CA LYS A 2 7.50 7.25 8.67
C LYS A 2 8.86 6.57 8.60
N GLY A 3 9.37 6.34 7.39
CA GLY A 3 10.72 5.80 7.18
C GLY A 3 10.80 4.86 5.99
N ASN A 4 12.00 4.31 5.76
CA ASN A 4 12.20 3.34 4.68
C ASN A 4 11.29 2.11 4.89
N ASN A 5 10.43 1.86 3.92
CA ASN A 5 9.43 0.81 4.01
C ASN A 5 10.00 -0.61 4.12
N LEU A 6 11.18 -0.91 3.57
CA LEU A 6 11.80 -2.23 3.76
C LEU A 6 12.17 -2.45 5.24
N LEU A 7 12.81 -1.46 5.86
CA LEU A 7 13.21 -1.55 7.27
C LEU A 7 12.00 -1.59 8.20
N ALA A 8 10.98 -0.77 7.93
CA ALA A 8 9.73 -0.80 8.68
C ALA A 8 9.03 -2.16 8.53
N LEU A 9 8.99 -2.76 7.34
CA LEU A 9 8.42 -4.11 7.16
C LEU A 9 9.18 -5.17 7.98
N HIS A 10 10.51 -5.08 8.04
CA HIS A 10 11.31 -5.96 8.88
C HIS A 10 11.04 -5.77 10.37
N SER A 11 10.86 -4.54 10.85
CA SER A 11 10.53 -4.29 12.26
C SER A 11 9.13 -4.76 12.65
N LEU A 12 8.19 -4.78 11.69
CA LEU A 12 6.85 -5.33 11.91
C LEU A 12 6.84 -6.86 11.99
N LYS A 13 7.84 -7.54 11.42
CA LYS A 13 7.85 -9.00 11.25
C LYS A 13 7.70 -9.74 12.57
N GLU A 14 8.38 -9.30 13.62
CA GLU A 14 8.35 -9.96 14.94
C GLU A 14 6.93 -10.02 15.52
N LYS A 15 6.18 -8.94 15.40
CA LYS A 15 4.83 -8.84 15.98
C LYS A 15 3.71 -9.28 15.04
N TYR A 16 3.87 -9.06 13.74
CA TYR A 16 2.78 -9.16 12.75
C TYR A 16 2.97 -10.24 11.68
N ALA A 17 4.02 -11.07 11.75
CA ALA A 17 4.15 -12.22 10.86
C ALA A 17 2.91 -13.11 10.92
N GLY A 18 2.33 -13.42 9.75
CA GLY A 18 1.12 -14.24 9.65
C GLY A 18 -0.17 -13.60 10.14
N LYS A 19 -0.22 -12.28 10.39
CA LYS A 19 -1.39 -11.60 10.99
C LYS A 19 -2.05 -10.57 10.07
N VAL A 20 -1.40 -10.21 8.96
CA VAL A 20 -1.93 -9.20 8.04
C VAL A 20 -2.95 -9.84 7.11
N LYS A 21 -4.19 -9.36 7.15
CA LYS A 21 -5.26 -9.97 6.37
C LYS A 21 -5.21 -9.59 4.90
N LEU A 22 -4.99 -8.30 4.64
CA LEU A 22 -4.99 -7.75 3.30
C LEU A 22 -3.86 -6.75 3.15
N ILE A 23 -3.16 -6.85 2.03
CA ILE A 23 -2.19 -5.87 1.58
C ILE A 23 -2.73 -5.19 0.33
N TYR A 24 -2.72 -3.86 0.33
CA TYR A 24 -2.90 -3.08 -0.88
C TYR A 24 -1.70 -2.17 -1.05
N ILE A 25 -1.08 -2.17 -2.22
CA ILE A 25 0.05 -1.31 -2.52
C ILE A 25 -0.06 -0.65 -3.90
N ASP A 26 0.43 0.58 -3.96
CA ASP A 26 0.54 1.42 -5.14
C ASP A 26 1.99 1.93 -5.25
N PRO A 27 2.93 1.05 -5.61
CA PRO A 27 4.36 1.39 -5.71
C PRO A 27 4.62 2.45 -6.79
N PRO A 28 5.76 3.16 -6.74
CA PRO A 28 6.12 4.14 -7.77
C PRO A 28 6.26 3.47 -9.14
N PHE A 29 5.70 4.10 -10.17
CA PHE A 29 5.56 3.53 -11.53
C PHE A 29 6.83 3.61 -12.41
N ASN A 30 8.00 3.92 -11.84
CA ASN A 30 9.27 4.04 -12.58
C ASN A 30 9.16 4.90 -13.85
N THR A 31 8.30 5.93 -13.83
CA THR A 31 8.10 6.85 -14.96
C THR A 31 9.29 7.82 -15.04
N GLU A 32 9.72 8.15 -16.27
CA GLU A 32 10.93 8.91 -16.65
C GLU A 32 11.17 10.29 -15.95
N GLY A 33 10.34 10.70 -14.99
CA GLY A 33 10.46 11.96 -14.25
C GLY A 33 10.89 11.88 -12.78
N ASP A 34 10.94 10.68 -12.15
CA ASP A 34 11.01 10.60 -10.67
C ASP A 34 12.36 10.17 -10.05
N SER A 35 13.40 9.79 -10.82
CA SER A 35 14.78 9.73 -10.27
C SER A 35 15.85 9.31 -11.29
N PHE A 36 17.00 10.02 -11.23
CA PHE A 36 18.34 9.76 -11.78
C PHE A 36 18.47 9.52 -13.30
N GLU A 37 19.21 10.41 -13.96
CA GLU A 37 19.71 10.27 -15.34
C GLU A 37 20.67 9.06 -15.48
N TYR A 38 20.14 7.84 -15.45
CA TYR A 38 20.87 6.62 -15.79
C TYR A 38 20.01 5.71 -16.68
N ASN A 39 20.69 4.91 -17.50
CA ASN A 39 20.15 4.05 -18.56
C ASN A 39 18.94 3.20 -18.10
N ASP A 40 17.81 3.27 -18.81
CA ASP A 40 16.50 2.68 -18.43
C ASP A 40 16.55 1.18 -18.03
N TYR A 41 17.45 0.39 -18.64
CA TYR A 41 17.66 -1.02 -18.28
C TYR A 41 18.14 -1.22 -16.84
N PHE A 42 18.95 -0.29 -16.32
CA PHE A 42 19.44 -0.33 -14.96
C PHE A 42 18.35 0.09 -13.96
N ASN A 43 17.46 1.00 -14.38
CA ASN A 43 16.33 1.45 -13.57
C ASN A 43 15.33 0.30 -13.34
N HIS A 44 15.01 -0.47 -14.37
CA HIS A 44 14.07 -1.59 -14.26
C HIS A 44 14.57 -2.72 -13.33
N SER A 45 15.81 -3.17 -13.49
CA SER A 45 16.39 -4.21 -12.63
C SER A 45 16.55 -3.75 -11.17
N THR A 46 16.86 -2.47 -10.96
CA THR A 46 16.89 -1.84 -9.63
C THR A 46 15.50 -1.80 -9.01
N TRP A 47 14.48 -1.41 -9.78
CA TRP A 47 13.09 -1.37 -9.33
C TRP A 47 12.56 -2.76 -8.98
N LEU A 48 12.84 -3.78 -9.81
CA LEU A 48 12.47 -5.17 -9.49
C LEU A 48 13.16 -5.69 -8.23
N THR A 49 14.44 -5.37 -8.02
CA THR A 49 15.15 -5.73 -6.77
C THR A 49 14.54 -5.03 -5.57
N PHE A 50 14.21 -3.75 -5.72
CA PHE A 50 13.52 -2.94 -4.71
C PHE A 50 12.16 -3.56 -4.34
N MET A 51 11.37 -3.99 -5.33
CA MET A 51 10.08 -4.63 -5.10
C MET A 51 10.21 -6.04 -4.53
N LYS A 52 11.17 -6.85 -5.02
CA LYS A 52 11.42 -8.23 -4.55
C LYS A 52 11.59 -8.27 -3.04
N ASN A 53 12.53 -7.48 -2.51
CA ASN A 53 12.86 -7.46 -1.09
C ASN A 53 11.64 -7.11 -0.22
N ARG A 54 10.72 -6.26 -0.72
CA ARG A 54 9.51 -5.86 0.01
C ARG A 54 8.42 -6.92 -0.07
N LEU A 55 8.21 -7.48 -1.25
CA LEU A 55 7.19 -8.50 -1.49
C LEU A 55 7.50 -9.80 -0.72
N GLU A 56 8.77 -10.18 -0.55
CA GLU A 56 9.17 -11.34 0.26
C GLU A 56 8.78 -11.18 1.74
N ILE A 57 8.98 -9.99 2.32
CA ILE A 57 8.56 -9.71 3.70
C ILE A 57 7.05 -9.54 3.79
N ALA A 58 6.42 -8.88 2.83
CA ALA A 58 4.96 -8.77 2.72
C ALA A 58 4.28 -10.15 2.72
N HIS A 59 4.81 -11.11 1.94
CA HIS A 59 4.34 -12.50 1.93
C HIS A 59 4.45 -13.16 3.31
N THR A 60 5.52 -12.87 4.06
CA THR A 60 5.70 -13.38 5.42
C THR A 60 4.69 -12.77 6.41
N LEU A 61 4.38 -11.48 6.26
CA LEU A 61 3.43 -10.75 7.10
C LEU A 61 1.97 -11.17 6.87
N LEU A 62 1.61 -11.53 5.63
CA LEU A 62 0.25 -11.98 5.30
C LEU A 62 -0.17 -13.20 6.11
N ASP A 63 -1.43 -13.26 6.52
CA ASP A 63 -2.08 -14.47 7.01
C ASP A 63 -2.12 -15.54 5.90
N SER A 64 -2.11 -16.82 6.30
CA SER A 64 -2.31 -18.00 5.46
C SER A 64 -3.45 -17.87 4.45
N ASP A 65 -4.55 -17.24 4.86
CA ASP A 65 -5.77 -17.03 4.10
C ASP A 65 -5.92 -15.57 3.61
N GLY A 66 -4.81 -14.82 3.67
CA GLY A 66 -4.72 -13.40 3.35
C GLY A 66 -4.56 -13.12 1.86
N LEU A 67 -4.78 -11.86 1.50
CA LEU A 67 -4.86 -11.39 0.12
C LEU A 67 -3.93 -10.20 -0.14
N ILE A 68 -3.41 -10.08 -1.36
CA ILE A 68 -2.64 -8.91 -1.81
C ILE A 68 -3.12 -8.38 -3.15
N TYR A 69 -3.27 -7.06 -3.21
CA TYR A 69 -3.53 -6.28 -4.40
C TYR A 69 -2.33 -5.40 -4.72
N ILE A 70 -1.80 -5.48 -5.94
CA ILE A 70 -0.65 -4.69 -6.39
C ILE A 70 -1.06 -3.85 -7.58
N HIS A 71 -1.18 -2.54 -7.37
CA HIS A 71 -1.61 -1.56 -8.38
C HIS A 71 -0.41 -1.09 -9.20
N LEU A 72 -0.49 -1.21 -10.53
CA LEU A 72 0.59 -0.89 -11.45
C LEU A 72 0.07 -0.24 -12.73
N ASP A 73 0.94 0.53 -13.37
CA ASP A 73 0.72 0.96 -14.73
C ASP A 73 1.17 -0.12 -15.74
N PHE A 74 1.03 0.20 -17.03
CA PHE A 74 1.40 -0.70 -18.13
C PHE A 74 2.92 -0.91 -18.27
N ASN A 75 3.78 -0.08 -17.65
CA ASN A 75 5.23 -0.19 -17.80
C ASN A 75 5.77 -1.39 -17.01
N GLU A 76 5.32 -1.53 -15.77
CA GLU A 76 5.92 -2.46 -14.82
C GLU A 76 5.08 -3.72 -14.55
N VAL A 77 3.78 -3.73 -14.92
CA VAL A 77 2.84 -4.82 -14.59
C VAL A 77 3.33 -6.21 -15.02
N HIS A 78 3.87 -6.35 -16.23
CA HIS A 78 4.24 -7.66 -16.76
C HIS A 78 5.48 -8.23 -16.07
N TYR A 79 6.44 -7.38 -15.71
CA TYR A 79 7.67 -7.79 -15.05
C TYR A 79 7.44 -8.07 -13.58
N LEU A 80 6.67 -7.21 -12.90
CA LEU A 80 6.29 -7.47 -11.53
C LEU A 80 5.41 -8.72 -11.43
N LYS A 81 4.55 -9.01 -12.41
CA LYS A 81 3.75 -10.24 -12.45
C LYS A 81 4.63 -11.50 -12.39
N ILE A 82 5.73 -11.52 -13.14
CA ILE A 82 6.67 -12.66 -13.13
C ILE A 82 7.35 -12.77 -11.76
N LEU A 83 7.78 -11.65 -11.19
CA LEU A 83 8.38 -11.62 -9.85
C LEU A 83 7.39 -12.05 -8.76
N ALA A 84 6.14 -11.58 -8.83
CA ALA A 84 5.08 -11.97 -7.90
C ALA A 84 4.72 -13.46 -8.04
N ASP A 85 4.76 -14.03 -9.24
CA ASP A 85 4.61 -15.47 -9.45
C ASP A 85 5.72 -16.30 -8.80
N GLU A 86 6.95 -15.78 -8.74
CA GLU A 86 8.07 -16.41 -8.03
C GLU A 86 7.85 -16.38 -6.51
N ILE A 87 7.39 -15.25 -5.97
CA ILE A 87 7.26 -15.03 -4.52
C ILE A 87 5.98 -15.68 -3.95
N PHE A 88 4.83 -15.39 -4.54
CA PHE A 88 3.52 -15.86 -4.07
C PHE A 88 3.16 -17.23 -4.66
N GLY A 89 3.89 -17.68 -5.68
CA GLY A 89 3.57 -18.88 -6.43
C GLY A 89 2.50 -18.64 -7.50
N ARG A 90 2.83 -18.96 -8.76
CA ARG A 90 1.93 -18.80 -9.91
C ARG A 90 0.53 -19.40 -9.71
N LYS A 91 0.41 -20.48 -8.95
CA LYS A 91 -0.89 -21.11 -8.65
C LYS A 91 -1.80 -20.19 -7.84
N ASN A 92 -1.25 -19.29 -7.02
CA ASN A 92 -1.97 -18.43 -6.09
C ASN A 92 -2.41 -17.10 -6.71
N PHE A 93 -2.05 -16.86 -7.97
CA PHE A 93 -2.63 -15.76 -8.75
C PHE A 93 -4.12 -16.02 -9.01
N LEU A 94 -4.97 -15.06 -8.66
CA LEU A 94 -6.42 -15.18 -8.81
C LEU A 94 -6.88 -14.59 -10.15
N ASN A 95 -6.70 -13.28 -10.34
CA ASN A 95 -6.95 -12.60 -11.61
C ASN A 95 -6.22 -11.24 -11.69
N GLU A 96 -6.28 -10.64 -12.87
CA GLU A 96 -5.87 -9.25 -13.10
C GLU A 96 -7.13 -8.38 -13.13
N ILE A 97 -7.14 -7.31 -12.34
CA ILE A 97 -8.25 -6.38 -12.25
C ILE A 97 -7.89 -5.10 -12.99
N ILE A 98 -8.76 -4.65 -13.89
CA ILE A 98 -8.50 -3.46 -14.72
C ILE A 98 -9.27 -2.26 -14.17
N TRP A 99 -8.56 -1.25 -13.67
CA TRP A 99 -9.19 0.00 -13.28
C TRP A 99 -9.21 0.97 -14.45
N CYS A 100 -10.39 1.14 -15.06
CA CYS A 100 -10.64 2.08 -16.14
C CYS A 100 -11.06 3.46 -15.61
N TYR A 101 -10.53 4.51 -16.23
CA TYR A 101 -10.86 5.89 -15.91
C TYR A 101 -11.02 6.72 -17.19
N GLN A 102 -11.73 7.85 -17.10
CA GLN A 102 -11.96 8.73 -18.24
C GLN A 102 -11.14 10.00 -18.11
N GLU A 103 -10.29 10.24 -19.10
CA GLU A 103 -9.56 11.50 -19.25
C GLU A 103 -9.61 11.97 -20.69
N ARG A 104 -9.56 13.30 -20.86
CA ARG A 104 -9.51 13.94 -22.17
C ARG A 104 -8.08 13.90 -22.69
N GLU A 105 -7.72 12.78 -23.30
CA GLU A 105 -6.49 12.66 -24.06
C GLU A 105 -6.80 12.20 -25.47
N THR A 106 -6.04 12.67 -26.45
CA THR A 106 -6.20 12.28 -27.85
C THR A 106 -4.84 11.93 -28.43
N SER A 107 -4.46 10.66 -28.33
CA SER A 107 -3.34 10.14 -29.10
C SER A 107 -3.74 10.00 -30.58
N LYS A 108 -2.83 10.37 -31.47
CA LYS A 108 -2.99 10.21 -32.93
C LYS A 108 -2.37 8.91 -33.46
N ARG A 109 -1.60 8.20 -32.64
CA ARG A 109 -0.73 7.10 -33.08
C ARG A 109 -1.00 5.77 -32.36
N PHE A 110 -1.74 5.80 -31.26
CA PHE A 110 -2.08 4.61 -30.47
C PHE A 110 -3.43 4.81 -29.77
N PHE A 111 -4.03 3.71 -29.30
CA PHE A 111 -5.25 3.79 -28.49
C PHE A 111 -4.96 4.50 -27.17
N ASN A 112 -5.84 5.42 -26.77
CA ASN A 112 -5.69 6.15 -25.52
C ASN A 112 -5.59 5.18 -24.33
N ARG A 113 -4.51 5.31 -23.57
CA ARG A 113 -4.30 4.55 -22.33
C ARG A 113 -5.13 5.19 -21.23
N LYS A 114 -6.09 4.41 -20.71
CA LYS A 114 -7.14 4.87 -19.80
C LYS A 114 -7.49 3.81 -18.77
N HIS A 115 -6.48 3.00 -18.42
CA HIS A 115 -6.58 2.02 -17.37
C HIS A 115 -5.23 1.73 -16.73
N ASP A 116 -5.30 1.32 -15.47
CA ASP A 116 -4.22 0.69 -14.72
C ASP A 116 -4.58 -0.77 -14.44
N SER A 117 -3.56 -1.59 -14.17
CA SER A 117 -3.69 -3.01 -13.86
C SER A 117 -3.43 -3.26 -12.39
N ILE A 118 -4.27 -4.10 -11.77
CA ILE A 118 -4.15 -4.48 -10.37
C ILE A 118 -4.01 -5.99 -10.31
N LEU A 119 -2.84 -6.48 -9.88
CA LEU A 119 -2.58 -7.90 -9.72
C LEU A 119 -3.20 -8.39 -8.41
N PHE A 120 -4.00 -9.45 -8.46
CA PHE A 120 -4.66 -10.01 -7.29
C PHE A 120 -4.16 -11.43 -6.98
N TYR A 121 -3.61 -11.61 -5.78
CA TYR A 121 -3.11 -12.90 -5.29
C TYR A 121 -3.71 -13.24 -3.92
N ALA A 122 -3.93 -14.53 -3.70
CA ALA A 122 -4.01 -15.08 -2.35
C ALA A 122 -2.60 -15.46 -1.86
N LYS A 123 -2.38 -15.51 -0.54
CA LYS A 123 -1.16 -16.13 -0.01
C LYS A 123 -1.13 -17.63 -0.32
N ASP A 124 -2.25 -18.32 -0.05
CA ASP A 124 -2.46 -19.70 -0.48
C ASP A 124 -3.91 -19.88 -0.95
N LYS A 125 -4.11 -20.06 -2.26
CA LYS A 125 -5.46 -20.18 -2.84
C LYS A 125 -6.18 -21.49 -2.48
N GLU A 126 -5.45 -22.47 -1.93
CA GLU A 126 -6.04 -23.74 -1.50
C GLU A 126 -6.65 -23.63 -0.09
N THR A 127 -6.43 -22.52 0.60
CA THR A 127 -7.10 -22.17 1.86
C THR A 127 -8.48 -21.56 1.59
N ASP A 128 -9.31 -21.47 2.63
CA ASP A 128 -10.57 -20.72 2.58
C ASP A 128 -10.29 -19.21 2.75
N TYR A 129 -9.55 -18.64 1.79
CA TYR A 129 -9.18 -17.23 1.81
C TYR A 129 -10.42 -16.33 1.85
N THR A 130 -10.35 -15.25 2.63
CA THR A 130 -11.51 -14.38 2.85
C THR A 130 -11.88 -13.62 1.59
N PHE A 131 -13.04 -13.94 1.01
CA PHE A 131 -13.62 -13.22 -0.11
C PHE A 131 -15.13 -12.98 0.08
N ASN A 132 -15.47 -11.80 0.60
CA ASN A 132 -16.82 -11.40 0.97
C ASN A 132 -17.66 -10.97 -0.25
N ASN A 133 -18.08 -11.96 -1.03
CA ASN A 133 -18.93 -11.78 -2.21
C ASN A 133 -20.14 -10.87 -1.97
N GLU A 134 -20.82 -11.03 -0.84
CA GLU A 134 -22.05 -10.30 -0.53
C GLU A 134 -21.81 -8.79 -0.28
N LEU A 135 -20.63 -8.40 0.21
CA LEU A 135 -20.29 -7.00 0.48
C LEU A 135 -19.91 -6.20 -0.77
N ILE A 136 -19.66 -6.88 -1.89
CA ILE A 136 -19.16 -6.25 -3.12
C ILE A 136 -20.14 -6.33 -4.30
N ARG A 137 -21.33 -6.90 -4.09
CA ARG A 137 -22.36 -6.99 -5.15
C ARG A 137 -22.77 -5.62 -5.64
N GLU A 138 -22.93 -5.50 -6.95
CA GLU A 138 -23.34 -4.26 -7.60
C GLU A 138 -24.86 -4.17 -7.71
N LYS A 139 -25.40 -2.95 -7.83
CA LYS A 139 -26.83 -2.79 -8.12
C LYS A 139 -27.15 -3.35 -9.51
N TYR A 140 -28.31 -3.97 -9.66
CA TYR A 140 -28.80 -4.37 -10.99
C TYR A 140 -28.91 -3.15 -11.91
N SER A 141 -28.43 -3.31 -13.16
CA SER A 141 -28.66 -2.30 -14.20
C SER A 141 -30.15 -2.04 -14.41
N GLU A 142 -30.51 -0.83 -14.85
CA GLU A 142 -31.90 -0.51 -15.21
C GLU A 142 -32.48 -1.48 -16.24
N VAL A 143 -31.64 -1.93 -17.19
CA VAL A 143 -32.02 -2.92 -18.21
C VAL A 143 -32.39 -4.25 -17.55
N THR A 144 -31.60 -4.70 -16.57
CA THR A 144 -31.90 -5.90 -15.80
C THR A 144 -33.17 -5.73 -14.96
N LEU A 145 -33.31 -4.61 -14.26
CA LEU A 145 -34.50 -4.32 -13.44
C LEU A 145 -35.79 -4.31 -14.28
N LYS A 146 -35.75 -3.78 -15.51
CA LYS A 146 -36.88 -3.80 -16.46
C LYS A 146 -37.33 -5.20 -16.86
N LYS A 147 -36.48 -6.24 -16.72
CA LYS A 147 -36.86 -7.64 -16.99
C LYS A 147 -37.75 -8.21 -15.89
N PHE A 148 -37.60 -7.75 -14.65
CA PHE A 148 -38.42 -8.16 -13.50
C PHE A 148 -39.73 -7.36 -13.46
N LYS A 149 -40.58 -7.61 -14.46
CA LYS A 149 -41.80 -6.82 -14.74
C LYS A 149 -43.10 -7.41 -14.20
N TYR A 150 -43.07 -8.66 -13.73
CA TYR A 150 -44.27 -9.31 -13.19
C TYR A 150 -44.30 -9.18 -11.66
N LEU A 151 -45.50 -9.20 -11.09
CA LEU A 151 -45.74 -9.16 -9.65
C LEU A 151 -46.52 -10.40 -9.24
N ASP A 152 -46.13 -11.01 -8.14
CA ASP A 152 -46.93 -12.08 -7.53
C ASP A 152 -48.02 -11.50 -6.60
N SER A 153 -48.77 -12.37 -5.94
CA SER A 153 -49.84 -12.00 -5.01
C SER A 153 -49.38 -11.19 -3.79
N GLU A 154 -48.09 -11.26 -3.45
CA GLU A 154 -47.47 -10.52 -2.35
C GLU A 154 -46.79 -9.23 -2.83
N GLY A 155 -46.87 -8.92 -4.14
CA GLY A 155 -46.24 -7.74 -4.74
C GLY A 155 -44.74 -7.89 -4.99
N ARG A 156 -44.19 -9.11 -4.96
CA ARG A 156 -42.77 -9.35 -5.24
C ARG A 156 -42.52 -9.35 -6.75
N LYS A 157 -41.49 -8.63 -7.18
CA LYS A 157 -41.09 -8.57 -8.60
C LYS A 157 -40.42 -9.86 -9.04
N TYR A 158 -40.83 -10.40 -10.18
CA TYR A 158 -40.19 -11.56 -10.80
C TYR A 158 -40.08 -11.42 -12.32
N ARG A 159 -39.20 -12.23 -12.92
CA ARG A 159 -39.17 -12.50 -14.36
C ARG A 159 -39.40 -13.99 -14.61
N LEU A 160 -39.97 -14.32 -15.76
CA LEU A 160 -40.03 -15.72 -16.20
C LEU A 160 -38.70 -16.10 -16.85
N ARG A 161 -38.24 -17.32 -16.56
CA ARG A 161 -37.04 -17.92 -17.15
C ARG A 161 -37.36 -19.31 -17.65
N THR A 162 -36.81 -19.68 -18.80
CA THR A 162 -36.82 -21.08 -19.22
C THR A 162 -35.98 -21.92 -18.26
N LYS A 163 -36.34 -23.19 -18.07
CA LYS A 163 -35.61 -24.14 -17.20
C LYS A 163 -34.15 -24.32 -17.60
N ASP A 164 -33.80 -24.12 -18.88
CA ASP A 164 -32.41 -24.12 -19.36
C ASP A 164 -31.65 -22.81 -19.05
N GLY A 165 -32.32 -21.78 -18.52
CA GLY A 165 -31.74 -20.51 -18.17
C GLY A 165 -31.26 -19.67 -19.36
N LYS A 166 -31.81 -19.86 -20.57
CA LYS A 166 -31.34 -19.11 -21.76
C LYS A 166 -32.22 -17.94 -22.16
N SER A 167 -33.52 -17.97 -21.86
CA SER A 167 -34.45 -16.93 -22.33
C SER A 167 -35.44 -16.46 -21.25
N ASP A 168 -36.03 -15.30 -21.51
CA ASP A 168 -37.04 -14.65 -20.67
C ASP A 168 -38.40 -14.70 -21.41
N PRO A 169 -39.17 -15.79 -21.33
CA PRO A 169 -40.41 -15.99 -22.09
C PRO A 169 -41.53 -15.02 -21.66
N ALA A 170 -42.44 -14.75 -22.60
CA ALA A 170 -43.55 -13.83 -22.39
C ALA A 170 -44.73 -14.44 -21.60
N GLN A 171 -44.85 -15.77 -21.60
CA GLN A 171 -45.92 -16.51 -20.93
C GLN A 171 -45.33 -17.63 -20.09
N GLU A 172 -46.03 -17.98 -19.01
CA GLU A 172 -45.68 -19.08 -18.13
C GLU A 172 -46.19 -20.39 -18.74
N ASP A 173 -45.29 -21.37 -18.87
CA ASP A 173 -45.58 -22.72 -19.33
C ASP A 173 -44.77 -23.77 -18.54
N ASP A 174 -44.98 -25.06 -18.84
CA ASP A 174 -44.34 -26.19 -18.17
C ASP A 174 -42.81 -26.20 -18.24
N ASN A 175 -42.20 -25.42 -19.15
CA ASN A 175 -40.76 -25.28 -19.32
C ASN A 175 -40.20 -23.98 -18.69
N THR A 176 -41.01 -23.25 -17.92
CA THR A 176 -40.59 -22.01 -17.25
C THR A 176 -40.56 -22.12 -15.73
N TYR A 177 -39.86 -21.17 -15.09
CA TYR A 177 -39.94 -20.91 -13.67
C TYR A 177 -39.86 -19.40 -13.40
N ARG A 178 -40.33 -18.99 -12.20
CA ARG A 178 -40.28 -17.60 -11.75
C ARG A 178 -38.95 -17.35 -11.05
N GLN A 179 -38.16 -16.43 -11.58
CA GLN A 179 -36.99 -15.89 -10.89
C GLN A 179 -37.37 -14.56 -10.25
N TYR A 180 -37.34 -14.53 -8.92
CA TYR A 180 -37.62 -13.32 -8.15
C TYR A 180 -36.44 -12.37 -8.19
N LEU A 181 -36.74 -11.07 -8.16
CA LEU A 181 -35.73 -10.03 -8.00
C LEU A 181 -35.23 -10.11 -6.56
N ASP A 182 -33.96 -10.51 -6.40
CA ASP A 182 -33.31 -10.36 -5.11
C ASP A 182 -32.96 -8.88 -4.92
N ALA A 183 -33.68 -8.21 -4.03
CA ALA A 183 -33.45 -6.81 -3.73
C ALA A 183 -32.14 -6.57 -2.96
N GLN A 184 -31.56 -7.62 -2.36
CA GLN A 184 -30.36 -7.56 -1.54
C GLN A 184 -29.10 -8.02 -2.28
N SER A 185 -29.22 -8.79 -3.37
CA SER A 185 -28.07 -9.35 -4.08
C SER A 185 -28.11 -9.10 -5.59
N GLY A 186 -27.42 -8.06 -6.03
CA GLY A 186 -27.13 -7.89 -7.46
C GLY A 186 -25.94 -8.74 -7.93
N PRO A 187 -25.49 -8.58 -9.19
CA PRO A 187 -24.39 -9.38 -9.70
C PRO A 187 -23.09 -9.09 -8.93
N LEU A 188 -22.20 -10.07 -8.90
CA LEU A 188 -20.81 -9.80 -8.51
C LEU A 188 -20.19 -8.80 -9.50
N PRO A 189 -19.29 -7.94 -9.00
CA PRO A 189 -18.62 -6.98 -9.85
C PRO A 189 -17.73 -7.74 -10.85
N ARG A 190 -17.48 -7.10 -12.00
CA ARG A 190 -16.54 -7.63 -13.00
C ARG A 190 -15.11 -7.46 -12.50
N ASP A 191 -14.17 -8.06 -13.22
CA ASP A 191 -12.72 -7.85 -13.07
C ASP A 191 -12.25 -6.53 -13.72
N TRP A 192 -13.16 -5.61 -14.01
CA TRP A 192 -12.82 -4.25 -14.40
C TRP A 192 -13.78 -3.24 -13.77
N PHE A 193 -13.24 -2.09 -13.36
CA PHE A 193 -14.00 -1.02 -12.71
C PHE A 193 -13.92 0.26 -13.51
N MET A 194 -15.03 0.96 -13.64
CA MET A 194 -15.06 2.31 -14.22
C MET A 194 -15.26 3.33 -13.11
N ILE A 195 -14.16 3.79 -12.51
CA ILE A 195 -14.17 4.79 -11.43
C ILE A 195 -13.29 5.95 -11.90
N PRO A 196 -13.79 7.20 -11.95
CA PRO A 196 -13.00 8.33 -12.40
C PRO A 196 -11.89 8.68 -11.39
N PHE A 197 -10.83 9.33 -11.86
CA PHE A 197 -9.89 10.00 -10.95
C PHE A 197 -10.60 11.06 -10.12
N LEU A 198 -10.00 11.38 -8.97
CA LEU A 198 -10.45 12.46 -8.12
C LEU A 198 -10.27 13.80 -8.83
N ASN A 199 -11.39 14.42 -9.17
CA ASN A 199 -11.38 15.78 -9.69
C ASN A 199 -10.85 16.76 -8.63
N GLN A 200 -10.38 17.94 -9.07
CA GLN A 200 -9.78 18.94 -8.17
C GLN A 200 -10.75 19.50 -7.11
N ALA A 201 -12.05 19.46 -7.38
CA ALA A 201 -13.09 19.95 -6.48
C ALA A 201 -13.63 18.86 -5.52
N SER A 202 -13.09 17.64 -5.58
CA SER A 202 -13.53 16.53 -4.73
C SER A 202 -13.18 16.84 -3.28
N SER A 203 -14.16 16.72 -2.37
CA SER A 203 -13.94 16.84 -0.93
C SER A 203 -13.02 15.76 -0.37
N GLU A 204 -12.80 14.67 -1.11
CA GLU A 204 -11.84 13.62 -0.75
C GLU A 204 -10.38 14.00 -1.04
N ARG A 205 -10.13 14.97 -1.93
CA ARG A 205 -8.77 15.25 -2.42
C ARG A 205 -7.96 16.02 -1.38
N VAL A 206 -6.76 15.53 -1.06
CA VAL A 206 -5.85 16.15 -0.07
C VAL A 206 -4.65 16.87 -0.70
N GLY A 207 -4.76 17.29 -1.97
CA GLY A 207 -3.68 17.96 -2.69
C GLY A 207 -2.56 17.05 -3.19
N PHE A 208 -2.72 15.72 -3.09
CA PHE A 208 -1.75 14.74 -3.58
C PHE A 208 -2.05 14.33 -5.04
N ASN A 209 -1.04 14.32 -5.91
CA ASN A 209 -1.23 14.19 -7.36
C ASN A 209 -1.75 12.82 -7.78
N THR A 210 -1.20 11.76 -7.20
CA THR A 210 -1.47 10.36 -7.57
C THR A 210 -2.46 9.68 -6.62
N GLN A 211 -3.24 10.46 -5.86
CA GLN A 211 -4.22 9.95 -4.90
C GLN A 211 -5.25 9.06 -5.59
N LYS A 212 -5.37 7.81 -5.10
CA LYS A 212 -6.41 6.88 -5.53
C LYS A 212 -7.76 7.21 -4.87
N PRO A 213 -8.90 7.04 -5.56
CA PRO A 213 -10.23 7.25 -4.96
C PRO A 213 -10.54 6.23 -3.86
N GLU A 214 -11.16 6.68 -2.76
CA GLU A 214 -11.60 5.78 -1.68
C GLU A 214 -12.61 4.73 -2.17
N GLU A 215 -13.46 5.07 -3.15
CA GLU A 215 -14.42 4.14 -3.75
C GLU A 215 -13.74 2.90 -4.35
N LEU A 216 -12.59 3.08 -5.00
CA LEU A 216 -11.81 1.98 -5.57
C LEU A 216 -11.28 1.08 -4.46
N ILE A 217 -10.64 1.66 -3.45
CA ILE A 217 -9.99 0.90 -2.37
C ILE A 217 -11.03 0.18 -1.49
N LYS A 218 -12.20 0.80 -1.29
CA LYS A 218 -13.32 0.21 -0.55
C LYS A 218 -13.73 -1.14 -1.13
N LYS A 219 -13.75 -1.30 -2.46
CA LYS A 219 -14.08 -2.58 -3.10
C LYS A 219 -13.12 -3.70 -2.67
N PHE A 220 -11.82 -3.41 -2.63
CA PHE A 220 -10.80 -4.40 -2.27
C PHE A 220 -10.82 -4.74 -0.78
N ILE A 221 -10.92 -3.74 0.10
CA ILE A 221 -10.97 -3.97 1.54
C ILE A 221 -12.24 -4.73 1.93
N LEU A 222 -13.40 -4.38 1.36
CA LEU A 222 -14.64 -5.12 1.62
C LEU A 222 -14.55 -6.56 1.10
N ALA A 223 -13.98 -6.78 -0.09
CA ALA A 223 -13.80 -8.11 -0.65
C ALA A 223 -12.92 -8.98 0.25
N GLY A 224 -11.75 -8.49 0.66
CA GLY A 224 -10.71 -9.33 1.24
C GLY A 224 -10.52 -9.25 2.76
N SER A 225 -11.41 -8.57 3.49
CA SER A 225 -11.28 -8.44 4.95
C SER A 225 -12.62 -8.23 5.67
N ASN A 226 -12.64 -8.56 6.96
CA ASN A 226 -13.72 -8.32 7.90
C ASN A 226 -13.36 -7.17 8.87
N GLU A 227 -14.32 -6.73 9.67
CA GLU A 227 -14.04 -5.75 10.73
C GLU A 227 -13.00 -6.29 11.72
N GLY A 228 -12.11 -5.43 12.20
CA GLY A 228 -11.03 -5.78 13.12
C GLY A 228 -9.78 -6.39 12.46
N ASP A 229 -9.87 -6.85 11.21
CA ASP A 229 -8.72 -7.37 10.46
C ASP A 229 -7.65 -6.30 10.22
N ILE A 230 -6.41 -6.74 10.02
CA ILE A 230 -5.26 -5.84 9.79
C ILE A 230 -5.04 -5.64 8.30
N ILE A 231 -5.10 -4.38 7.86
CA ILE A 231 -4.78 -3.94 6.51
C ILE A 231 -3.38 -3.32 6.50
N LEU A 232 -2.53 -3.70 5.55
CA LEU A 232 -1.19 -3.12 5.41
C LEU A 232 -1.05 -2.42 4.05
N ASP A 233 -0.52 -1.20 4.09
CA ASP A 233 -0.09 -0.45 2.92
C ASP A 233 1.31 0.12 3.19
N PHE A 234 2.31 -0.43 2.51
CA PHE A 234 3.71 0.01 2.65
C PHE A 234 4.17 0.97 1.55
N PHE A 235 3.22 1.55 0.82
CA PHE A 235 3.36 2.70 -0.07
C PHE A 235 2.20 3.67 0.19
N ALA A 236 2.03 4.06 1.45
CA ALA A 236 0.79 4.66 1.91
C ALA A 236 0.43 5.97 1.20
N GLY A 237 1.41 6.75 0.73
CA GLY A 237 1.18 7.96 -0.03
C GLY A 237 0.23 8.91 0.69
N SER A 238 -0.80 9.37 0.00
CA SER A 238 -1.87 10.21 0.58
C SER A 238 -2.71 9.57 1.69
N GLY A 239 -2.56 8.27 1.97
CA GLY A 239 -3.28 7.55 3.03
C GLY A 239 -4.67 7.05 2.65
N THR A 240 -5.01 6.92 1.37
CA THR A 240 -6.33 6.43 0.93
C THR A 240 -6.68 5.07 1.55
N THR A 241 -5.77 4.10 1.50
CA THR A 241 -5.98 2.76 2.06
C THR A 241 -6.25 2.81 3.56
N LEU A 242 -5.50 3.63 4.28
CA LEU A 242 -5.61 3.79 5.72
C LEU A 242 -6.94 4.45 6.10
N SER A 243 -7.34 5.50 5.36
CA SER A 243 -8.63 6.18 5.51
C SER A 243 -9.80 5.21 5.33
N VAL A 244 -9.77 4.41 4.26
CA VAL A 244 -10.84 3.44 3.95
C VAL A 244 -10.87 2.32 4.99
N ALA A 245 -9.72 1.76 5.36
CA ALA A 245 -9.63 0.74 6.41
C ALA A 245 -10.22 1.26 7.73
N HIS A 246 -9.88 2.48 8.14
CA HIS A 246 -10.39 3.11 9.35
C HIS A 246 -11.91 3.26 9.30
N LYS A 247 -12.45 3.88 8.24
CA LYS A 247 -13.90 4.10 8.07
C LYS A 247 -14.71 2.80 8.00
N LEU A 248 -14.06 1.71 7.64
CA LEU A 248 -14.62 0.36 7.61
C LEU A 248 -14.35 -0.42 8.91
N ASN A 249 -13.86 0.18 9.99
CA ASN A 249 -13.58 -0.51 11.26
C ASN A 249 -12.52 -1.62 11.15
N ARG A 250 -11.55 -1.49 10.25
CA ARG A 250 -10.37 -2.37 10.19
C ARG A 250 -9.20 -1.73 10.94
N LYS A 251 -8.30 -2.55 11.48
CA LYS A 251 -6.99 -2.09 11.93
C LYS A 251 -6.11 -1.86 10.70
N TYR A 252 -5.15 -0.95 10.79
CA TYR A 252 -4.26 -0.70 9.66
C TYR A 252 -2.85 -0.35 10.09
N ILE A 253 -1.92 -0.66 9.19
CA ILE A 253 -0.53 -0.26 9.27
C ILE A 253 -0.19 0.41 7.94
N GLY A 254 0.21 1.68 8.00
CA GLY A 254 0.67 2.45 6.86
C GLY A 254 2.15 2.78 6.97
N ILE A 255 2.92 2.62 5.91
CA ILE A 255 4.31 3.06 5.84
C ILE A 255 4.48 4.02 4.67
N GLU A 256 5.07 5.18 4.95
CA GLU A 256 5.45 6.18 3.96
C GLU A 256 6.83 6.73 4.30
N GLN A 257 7.69 6.86 3.29
CA GLN A 257 9.07 7.28 3.50
C GLN A 257 9.24 8.81 3.42
N MET A 258 8.37 9.48 2.66
CA MET A 258 8.51 10.89 2.33
C MET A 258 7.95 11.80 3.44
N ASP A 259 8.52 13.00 3.58
CA ASP A 259 8.14 13.96 4.64
C ASP A 259 6.71 14.48 4.51
N TYR A 260 6.13 14.45 3.30
CA TYR A 260 4.73 14.85 3.09
C TYR A 260 3.74 14.04 3.93
N ILE A 261 4.15 12.88 4.51
CA ILE A 261 3.32 12.13 5.45
C ILE A 261 2.81 13.01 6.60
N LYS A 262 3.59 14.01 7.03
CA LYS A 262 3.26 14.95 8.11
C LYS A 262 2.20 15.96 7.72
N ASP A 263 2.17 16.35 6.45
CA ASP A 263 1.31 17.42 5.93
C ASP A 263 0.09 16.89 5.15
N ILE A 264 0.14 15.62 4.72
CA ILE A 264 -0.89 15.01 3.86
C ILE A 264 -1.55 13.82 4.58
N THR A 265 -0.78 12.77 4.85
CA THR A 265 -1.32 11.49 5.36
C THR A 265 -1.83 11.61 6.79
N VAL A 266 -1.04 12.21 7.69
CA VAL A 266 -1.39 12.38 9.11
C VAL A 266 -2.60 13.31 9.29
N PRO A 267 -2.65 14.51 8.66
CA PRO A 267 -3.82 15.37 8.74
C PRO A 267 -5.08 14.71 8.18
N ARG A 268 -4.96 13.97 7.05
CA ARG A 268 -6.07 13.19 6.51
C ARG A 268 -6.62 12.20 7.54
N LEU A 269 -5.75 11.43 8.21
CA LEU A 269 -6.19 10.46 9.22
C LEU A 269 -6.79 11.15 10.45
N PHE A 270 -6.28 12.32 10.82
CA PHE A 270 -6.87 13.13 11.88
C PHE A 270 -8.31 13.57 11.53
N ASP A 271 -8.54 14.01 10.28
CA ASP A 271 -9.88 14.34 9.79
C ASP A 271 -10.82 13.13 9.81
N VAL A 272 -10.32 11.94 9.45
CA VAL A 272 -11.10 10.69 9.55
C VAL A 272 -11.51 10.41 10.99
N VAL A 273 -10.58 10.48 11.94
CA VAL A 273 -10.85 10.27 13.37
C VAL A 273 -11.86 11.30 13.90
N ASN A 274 -11.78 12.55 13.45
CA ASN A 274 -12.73 13.61 13.84
C ASN A 274 -14.08 13.52 13.13
N GLY A 275 -14.30 12.52 12.26
CA GLY A 275 -15.59 12.31 11.59
C GLY A 275 -15.88 13.31 10.47
N ILE A 276 -14.85 13.94 9.90
CA ILE A 276 -15.02 14.81 8.74
C ILE A 276 -15.54 13.98 7.56
N GLN A 277 -16.59 14.49 6.91
CA GLN A 277 -17.30 13.79 5.85
C GLN A 277 -16.57 13.96 4.50
N THR A 278 -15.82 12.92 4.11
CA THR A 278 -15.05 12.86 2.85
C THR A 278 -15.13 11.47 2.24
N GLY A 279 -14.90 11.34 0.93
CA GLY A 279 -14.83 10.04 0.25
C GLY A 279 -16.02 9.13 0.58
N ILE A 280 -15.75 7.95 1.15
CA ILE A 280 -16.78 6.94 1.44
C ILE A 280 -17.56 7.17 2.75
N SER A 281 -17.35 8.28 3.47
CA SER A 281 -17.94 8.50 4.80
C SER A 281 -19.47 8.38 4.78
N GLU A 282 -20.15 9.00 3.81
CA GLU A 282 -21.61 8.92 3.69
C GLU A 282 -22.08 7.49 3.42
N ASP A 283 -21.42 6.79 2.50
CA ASP A 283 -21.79 5.42 2.11
C ASP A 283 -21.76 4.43 3.29
N VAL A 284 -20.83 4.64 4.23
CA VAL A 284 -20.62 3.73 5.38
C VAL A 284 -21.13 4.33 6.68
N ASN A 285 -21.84 5.48 6.60
CA ASN A 285 -22.36 6.21 7.74
C ASN A 285 -21.28 6.51 8.81
N TRP A 286 -20.09 6.91 8.38
CA TRP A 286 -18.96 7.19 9.27
C TRP A 286 -19.21 8.44 10.12
N GLN A 287 -19.05 8.32 11.44
CA GLN A 287 -19.29 9.42 12.39
C GLN A 287 -18.03 9.91 13.13
N GLY A 288 -16.86 9.37 12.77
CA GLY A 288 -15.61 9.58 13.52
C GLY A 288 -15.45 8.63 14.70
N GLY A 289 -14.32 8.75 15.38
CA GLY A 289 -13.87 7.87 16.46
C GLY A 289 -12.58 7.15 16.12
N GLY A 290 -12.21 6.20 16.99
CA GLY A 290 -10.94 5.48 16.88
C GLY A 290 -9.72 6.34 17.18
N SER A 291 -8.55 5.81 16.86
CA SER A 291 -7.26 6.47 17.05
C SER A 291 -6.23 5.84 16.14
N PHE A 292 -5.12 6.54 15.90
CA PHE A 292 -3.94 5.95 15.30
C PHE A 292 -2.69 6.41 16.05
N VAL A 293 -1.62 5.63 15.90
CA VAL A 293 -0.29 6.01 16.39
C VAL A 293 0.56 6.41 15.21
N TYR A 294 1.17 7.58 15.32
CA TYR A 294 2.22 8.01 14.41
C TYR A 294 3.58 7.73 15.05
N ALA A 295 4.45 7.08 14.30
CA ALA A 295 5.81 6.72 14.72
C ALA A 295 6.76 6.91 13.54
N GLU A 296 8.01 7.27 13.82
CA GLU A 296 9.08 7.41 12.84
C GLU A 296 10.19 6.41 13.16
N LEU A 297 10.85 5.85 12.15
CA LEU A 297 12.10 5.11 12.37
C LEU A 297 13.18 6.10 12.81
N MET A 298 13.87 5.81 13.91
CA MET A 298 14.89 6.70 14.46
C MET A 298 16.15 6.68 13.58
N GLU A 299 16.43 7.81 12.94
CA GLU A 299 17.57 7.97 12.05
C GLU A 299 18.88 8.03 12.86
N LYS A 300 19.90 7.29 12.42
CA LYS A 300 21.27 7.32 12.96
C LYS A 300 22.17 8.09 12.01
N SER A 301 22.50 7.51 10.86
CA SER A 301 23.35 8.16 9.85
C SER A 301 22.61 8.70 8.63
N LYS A 302 21.28 8.56 8.55
CA LYS A 302 20.51 9.01 7.39
C LYS A 302 20.58 10.53 7.14
N GLY A 303 20.56 11.36 8.17
CA GLY A 303 20.71 12.82 8.01
C GLY A 303 22.02 13.23 7.32
N TYR A 304 23.10 12.45 7.50
CA TYR A 304 24.34 12.67 6.76
C TYR A 304 24.22 12.29 5.29
N LEU A 305 23.51 11.20 4.97
CA LEU A 305 23.24 10.81 3.59
C LEU A 305 22.49 11.92 2.84
N ASP A 306 21.42 12.44 3.45
CA ASP A 306 20.61 13.51 2.86
C ASP A 306 21.45 14.78 2.70
N SER A 307 22.23 15.15 3.72
CA SER A 307 23.15 16.29 3.67
C SER A 307 24.19 16.16 2.54
N VAL A 308 24.75 14.97 2.33
CA VAL A 308 25.70 14.71 1.22
C VAL A 308 25.01 14.89 -0.13
N LEU A 309 23.79 14.37 -0.30
CA LEU A 309 23.04 14.46 -1.56
C LEU A 309 22.61 15.91 -1.87
N GLU A 310 22.24 16.68 -0.86
CA GLU A 310 21.78 18.07 -0.99
C GLU A 310 22.93 19.09 -1.10
N ALA A 311 24.15 18.74 -0.72
CA ALA A 311 25.28 19.66 -0.72
C ALA A 311 25.50 20.34 -2.08
N GLU A 312 25.45 21.67 -2.12
CA GLU A 312 25.57 22.42 -3.38
C GLU A 312 27.02 22.68 -3.81
N ASN A 313 27.98 22.46 -2.90
CA ASN A 313 29.38 22.76 -3.12
C ASN A 313 30.31 21.84 -2.31
N THR A 314 31.57 21.79 -2.74
CA THR A 314 32.61 20.94 -2.15
C THR A 314 32.88 21.29 -0.69
N ASP A 315 32.83 22.56 -0.31
CA ASP A 315 33.14 22.99 1.07
C ASP A 315 32.10 22.46 2.07
N SER A 316 30.82 22.51 1.69
CA SER A 316 29.73 21.93 2.48
C SER A 316 29.90 20.41 2.61
N LEU A 317 30.29 19.76 1.50
CA LEU A 317 30.55 18.32 1.47
C LEU A 317 31.69 17.91 2.41
N THR A 318 32.78 18.68 2.42
CA THR A 318 33.94 18.47 3.31
C THR A 318 33.56 18.65 4.78
N GLN A 319 32.72 19.64 5.10
CA GLN A 319 32.20 19.83 6.46
C GLN A 319 31.36 18.63 6.92
N ILE A 320 30.48 18.13 6.05
CA ILE A 320 29.67 16.94 6.32
C ILE A 320 30.58 15.71 6.53
N TYR A 321 31.61 15.53 5.71
CA TYR A 321 32.59 14.45 5.87
C TYR A 321 33.32 14.50 7.22
N HIS A 322 33.76 15.68 7.66
CA HIS A 322 34.38 15.83 8.98
C HIS A 322 33.41 15.55 10.12
N LEU A 323 32.16 16.02 10.02
CA LEU A 323 31.12 15.67 10.98
C LEU A 323 30.85 14.17 11.03
N MET A 324 30.94 13.47 9.89
CA MET A 324 30.80 12.01 9.83
C MET A 324 31.97 11.29 10.51
N LEU A 325 33.22 11.74 10.33
CA LEU A 325 34.40 11.16 10.99
C LEU A 325 34.29 11.20 12.52
N ASP A 326 33.64 12.25 13.06
CA ASP A 326 33.50 12.43 14.50
C ASP A 326 32.30 11.70 15.11
N ASN A 327 31.26 11.37 14.31
CA ASN A 327 29.94 10.96 14.82
C ASN A 327 29.31 9.72 14.15
N VAL A 328 29.94 9.10 13.15
CA VAL A 328 29.36 7.97 12.39
C VAL A 328 30.20 6.71 12.51
N ASP A 329 29.54 5.56 12.66
CA ASP A 329 30.13 4.24 12.42
C ASP A 329 30.35 4.06 10.91
N LEU A 330 31.50 4.55 10.42
CA LEU A 330 31.88 4.47 9.00
C LEU A 330 32.14 3.00 8.60
N ASP A 331 31.86 2.63 7.34
CA ASP A 331 32.16 1.28 6.85
C ASP A 331 33.67 1.01 7.02
N PHE A 332 34.03 0.07 7.89
CA PHE A 332 35.40 -0.30 8.22
C PHE A 332 36.22 -0.78 7.01
N ARG A 333 35.59 -1.04 5.87
CA ARG A 333 36.22 -1.40 4.59
C ARG A 333 36.63 -0.18 3.75
N ALA A 334 36.22 1.02 4.15
CA ALA A 334 36.56 2.25 3.46
C ALA A 334 37.96 2.71 3.88
N ASP A 335 38.87 2.85 2.92
CA ASP A 335 40.18 3.48 3.13
C ASP A 335 40.00 5.00 3.24
N LEU A 336 39.85 5.48 4.47
CA LEU A 336 39.57 6.89 4.77
C LEU A 336 40.66 7.84 4.29
N GLU A 337 41.92 7.38 4.24
CA GLU A 337 43.05 8.17 3.72
C GLU A 337 42.94 8.31 2.20
N ALA A 338 42.65 7.22 1.48
CA ALA A 338 42.43 7.26 0.04
C ALA A 338 41.19 8.09 -0.35
N ILE A 339 40.13 8.04 0.45
CA ILE A 339 38.91 8.84 0.23
C ILE A 339 39.20 10.33 0.45
N GLN A 340 39.97 10.67 1.48
CA GLN A 340 40.32 12.05 1.77
C GLN A 340 41.25 12.63 0.70
N GLU A 341 42.18 11.85 0.14
CA GLU A 341 42.95 12.24 -1.05
C GLU A 341 42.05 12.45 -2.27
N MET A 342 41.14 11.52 -2.56
CA MET A 342 40.22 11.63 -3.70
C MET A 342 39.25 12.81 -3.59
N LEU A 343 38.81 13.17 -2.38
CA LEU A 343 37.98 14.35 -2.14
C LEU A 343 38.74 15.67 -2.38
N ASN A 344 40.06 15.65 -2.23
CA ASN A 344 40.93 16.80 -2.50
C ASN A 344 41.34 16.90 -3.97
N ASP A 345 41.36 15.78 -4.70
CA ASP A 345 41.58 15.75 -6.13
C ASP A 345 40.44 16.44 -6.91
N GLY A 346 40.77 17.01 -8.06
CA GLY A 346 39.89 17.83 -8.91
C GLY A 346 38.74 17.07 -9.60
N ILE A 347 38.17 16.05 -8.95
CA ILE A 347 36.97 15.33 -9.40
C ILE A 347 35.71 16.17 -9.19
N SER A 348 34.66 15.85 -9.95
CA SER A 348 33.41 16.62 -9.94
C SER A 348 32.69 16.51 -8.58
N LEU A 349 31.87 17.51 -8.23
CA LEU A 349 31.05 17.48 -7.01
C LEU A 349 30.19 16.21 -6.94
N GLU A 350 29.65 15.77 -8.09
CA GLU A 350 28.82 14.58 -8.20
C GLU A 350 29.59 13.29 -7.88
N ASP A 351 30.84 13.20 -8.33
CA ASP A 351 31.71 12.06 -8.01
C ASP A 351 32.10 12.05 -6.53
N LYS A 352 32.32 13.23 -5.93
CA LYS A 352 32.58 13.36 -4.48
C LYS A 352 31.37 12.92 -3.65
N LYS A 353 30.16 13.33 -4.03
CA LYS A 353 28.90 12.85 -3.42
C LYS A 353 28.81 11.33 -3.49
N ARG A 354 29.00 10.75 -4.68
CA ARG A 354 28.97 9.29 -4.88
C ARG A 354 29.99 8.55 -4.03
N LEU A 355 31.18 9.13 -3.84
CA LEU A 355 32.23 8.54 -3.00
C LEU A 355 31.78 8.51 -1.55
N LEU A 356 31.34 9.65 -0.98
CA LEU A 356 30.88 9.73 0.42
C LEU A 356 29.68 8.82 0.70
N VAL A 357 28.71 8.74 -0.23
CA VAL A 357 27.56 7.82 -0.13
C VAL A 357 28.00 6.35 -0.02
N LYS A 358 29.15 5.97 -0.59
CA LYS A 358 29.69 4.61 -0.46
C LYS A 358 30.35 4.34 0.90
N VAL A 359 30.80 5.37 1.60
CA VAL A 359 31.46 5.28 2.91
C VAL A 359 30.44 5.15 4.04
N ILE A 360 29.27 5.75 3.86
CA ILE A 360 28.14 5.62 4.80
C ILE A 360 27.73 4.14 4.85
N ASP A 361 27.84 3.51 6.01
CA ASP A 361 27.32 2.16 6.21
C ASP A 361 25.79 2.20 6.10
N LYS A 362 25.27 1.66 5.01
CA LYS A 362 23.83 1.61 4.72
C LYS A 362 23.08 0.74 5.72
N ASN A 363 23.76 -0.12 6.48
CA ASN A 363 23.16 -0.91 7.55
C ASN A 363 22.98 -0.11 8.86
N GLN A 364 23.61 1.07 8.96
CA GLN A 364 23.58 1.94 10.14
C GLN A 364 22.81 3.25 9.89
N LEU A 365 21.91 3.26 8.89
CA LEU A 365 21.08 4.44 8.61
C LEU A 365 20.06 4.74 9.73
N TYR A 366 19.68 3.72 10.49
CA TYR A 366 18.72 3.78 11.59
C TYR A 366 19.25 3.01 12.79
N TYR A 367 18.88 3.42 14.00
CA TYR A 367 19.22 2.68 15.22
C TYR A 367 18.50 1.33 15.27
N ASN A 368 19.19 0.28 15.71
CA ASN A 368 18.56 -1.01 15.95
C ASN A 368 17.86 -0.97 17.31
N TYR A 369 16.70 -1.62 17.42
CA TYR A 369 16.01 -1.75 18.71
C TYR A 369 16.89 -2.42 19.78
N SER A 370 17.80 -3.33 19.39
CA SER A 370 18.75 -3.95 20.34
C SER A 370 19.69 -2.96 21.02
N GLU A 371 19.87 -1.77 20.45
CA GLU A 371 20.73 -0.70 20.98
C GLU A 371 19.94 0.25 21.90
N ILE A 372 18.62 0.07 22.08
CA ILE A 372 17.76 1.04 22.80
C ILE A 372 18.17 1.26 24.27
N ASP A 373 18.80 0.24 24.88
CA ASP A 373 19.29 0.27 26.26
C ASP A 373 20.77 0.73 26.37
N ASP A 374 21.46 0.94 25.24
CA ASP A 374 22.83 1.45 25.24
C ASP A 374 22.83 2.90 25.73
N ALA A 375 23.77 3.26 26.61
CA ALA A 375 23.77 4.55 27.29
C ALA A 375 23.75 5.75 26.31
N ASN A 376 24.50 5.65 25.22
CA ASN A 376 24.57 6.68 24.17
C ASN A 376 23.28 6.79 23.33
N VAL A 377 22.44 5.76 23.29
CA VAL A 377 21.15 5.77 22.58
C VAL A 377 20.02 6.16 23.54
N ARG A 378 20.05 5.66 24.77
CA ARG A 378 19.05 5.95 25.79
C ARG A 378 18.93 7.43 26.11
N ASP A 379 20.04 8.16 26.09
CA ASP A 379 20.08 9.61 26.31
C ASP A 379 19.45 10.41 25.14
N LEU A 380 19.31 9.80 23.96
CA LEU A 380 18.73 10.43 22.76
C LEU A 380 17.22 10.22 22.65
N ILE A 381 16.64 9.32 23.45
CA ILE A 381 15.24 8.88 23.34
C ILE A 381 14.45 9.39 24.55
N SER A 382 13.28 9.97 24.31
CA SER A 382 12.38 10.41 25.38
C SER A 382 11.84 9.22 26.18
N ASP A 383 11.50 9.41 27.45
CA ASP A 383 10.93 8.34 28.28
C ASP A 383 9.63 7.78 27.67
N SER A 384 8.84 8.62 27.01
CA SER A 384 7.62 8.21 26.29
C SER A 384 7.92 7.35 25.08
N ASP A 385 8.92 7.71 24.27
CA ASP A 385 9.31 6.94 23.09
C ASP A 385 9.95 5.62 23.50
N TYR A 386 10.76 5.62 24.55
CA TYR A 386 11.33 4.42 25.14
C TYR A 386 10.21 3.47 25.61
N ALA A 387 9.26 3.97 26.41
CA ALA A 387 8.12 3.18 26.87
C ALA A 387 7.25 2.64 25.72
N PHE A 388 7.03 3.45 24.67
CA PHE A 388 6.33 3.01 23.46
C PHE A 388 7.07 1.84 22.79
N ASN A 389 8.37 1.98 22.52
CA ASN A 389 9.17 0.94 21.87
C ASN A 389 9.18 -0.35 22.71
N GLN A 390 9.33 -0.22 24.03
CA GLN A 390 9.25 -1.37 24.95
C GLN A 390 7.89 -2.05 24.86
N SER A 391 6.77 -1.31 24.88
CA SER A 391 5.43 -1.89 24.71
C SER A 391 5.17 -2.50 23.32
N PHE A 392 5.89 -1.99 22.31
CA PHE A 392 5.71 -2.41 20.94
C PHE A 392 6.43 -3.73 20.68
N TYR A 393 7.70 -3.82 21.09
CA TYR A 393 8.62 -4.93 20.78
C TYR A 393 8.75 -5.98 21.90
N LYS A 394 8.45 -5.67 23.17
CA LYS A 394 8.40 -6.74 24.19
C LYS A 394 7.16 -7.58 23.99
N GLU A 395 7.36 -8.90 23.90
CA GLU A 395 6.27 -9.88 23.93
C GLU A 395 5.49 -9.72 25.24
N GLU A 396 4.15 -9.79 25.17
CA GLU A 396 3.38 -10.18 26.35
C GLU A 396 3.87 -11.57 26.71
N GLU A 397 4.53 -11.72 27.87
CA GLU A 397 4.70 -13.03 28.48
C GLU A 397 3.32 -13.66 28.52
N ILE A 398 3.10 -14.70 27.71
CA ILE A 398 1.91 -15.52 27.80
C ILE A 398 1.99 -16.14 29.19
N ASP A 399 1.24 -15.54 30.13
CA ASP A 399 1.11 -16.02 31.49
C ASP A 399 0.40 -17.37 31.39
N GLY A 400 1.21 -18.42 31.28
CA GLY A 400 0.81 -19.80 31.42
C GLY A 400 0.44 -20.06 32.87
N GLN A 401 -0.69 -19.53 33.31
CA GLN A 401 -1.41 -20.08 34.45
C GLN A 401 -2.41 -21.08 33.91
N GLU A 402 -1.96 -22.34 33.89
CA GLU A 402 -2.83 -23.50 33.91
C GLU A 402 -3.82 -23.34 35.08
N ASP A 403 -5.11 -23.23 34.77
CA ASP A 403 -6.19 -23.40 35.73
C ASP A 403 -6.05 -24.79 36.40
N GLN A 404 -5.80 -24.79 37.72
CA GLN A 404 -6.01 -25.93 38.61
C GLN A 404 -7.44 -25.96 39.14
#